data_AF-A0A951E4B7-F1
#
_entry.id   AF-A0A951E4B7-F1
#
_cell.length_a   1.000
_cell.length_b   1.000
_cell.length_c   1.000
_cell.angle_alpha   90.00
_cell.angle_beta   90.00
_cell.angle_gamma   90.00
#
_symmetry.space_group_name_H-M   'P 1'
#
loop_
_entity.id
_entity.type
_entity.pdbx_description
1 polymer ?
#
loop_
_entity_poly.entity_id
_entity_poly.type
_entity_poly.pdbx_seq_one_letter_code
_entity_poly.pdbx_strand_id
1 'polypeptide(L)'
;MPLWLPVVILLTVWIKLASPGPIFFWQERVGLGGRRFRIVKFRTMKVNVETQSHERYLDQLINGDRPMTKLDASGDPRIIPGGRILRAMGLDELPQLFNVLRGEMSLVGPRPCTPHEFARYKMWQKERVNAPPGLTGYWQVKGKNKTTFTEMINMDIFYTKNMSPWLDLTIMVRTFPAVLAQVIETRMAPRVRVRASAGPRPNESVAGQC
;
A
#
# COMPACT_ATOMS: atom_id res chain seq x y z
N MET A 1 -20.25 19.21 13.03
CA MET A 1 -19.30 19.04 11.91
C MET A 1 -18.46 17.80 12.19
N PRO A 2 -18.37 16.82 11.29
CA PRO A 2 -17.53 15.64 11.52
C PRO A 2 -16.07 16.09 11.67
N LEU A 3 -15.39 15.65 12.73
CA LEU A 3 -14.01 16.08 13.07
C LEU A 3 -12.99 15.81 11.95
N TRP A 4 -13.29 14.87 11.05
CA TRP A 4 -12.44 14.49 9.93
C TRP A 4 -12.58 15.42 8.70
N LEU A 5 -13.66 16.19 8.60
CA LEU A 5 -13.93 17.04 7.42
C LEU A 5 -12.88 18.16 7.24
N PRO A 6 -12.48 18.91 8.28
CA PRO A 6 -11.43 19.92 8.16
C PRO A 6 -10.08 19.33 7.73
N VAL A 7 -9.75 18.13 8.23
CA VAL A 7 -8.53 17.41 7.86
C VAL A 7 -8.54 17.04 6.38
N VAL A 8 -9.65 16.50 5.88
CA VAL A 8 -9.83 16.17 4.45
C VAL A 8 -9.66 17.40 3.55
N ILE A 9 -10.21 18.55 3.96
CA ILE A 9 -10.08 19.81 3.22
C ILE A 9 -8.62 20.29 3.20
N LEU A 10 -7.94 20.32 4.35
CA LEU A 10 -6.53 20.72 4.44
C LEU A 10 -5.63 19.82 3.58
N LEU A 11 -5.85 18.50 3.64
CA LEU A 11 -5.11 17.55 2.81
C LEU A 11 -5.38 17.77 1.31
N THR A 12 -6.61 18.09 0.94
CA THR A 12 -7.00 18.35 -0.45
C THR A 12 -6.27 19.57 -1.00
N VAL A 13 -6.27 20.69 -0.26
CA VAL A 13 -5.54 21.91 -0.62
C VAL A 13 -4.05 21.62 -0.75
N TRP A 14 -3.48 20.94 0.24
CA TRP A 14 -2.06 20.60 0.26
C TRP A 14 -1.63 19.73 -0.93
N ILE A 15 -2.41 18.70 -1.30
CA ILE A 15 -2.11 17.84 -2.47
C ILE A 15 -2.14 18.64 -3.78
N LYS A 16 -3.08 19.58 -3.91
CA LYS A 16 -3.19 20.46 -5.09
C LYS A 16 -1.99 21.39 -5.22
N LEU A 17 -1.49 21.93 -4.11
CA LEU A 17 -0.30 22.77 -4.08
C LEU A 17 0.99 21.95 -4.31
N ALA A 18 1.06 20.73 -3.78
CA ALA A 18 2.26 19.90 -3.85
C ALA A 18 2.50 19.27 -5.24
N SER A 19 1.44 19.04 -6.03
CA SER A 19 1.57 18.45 -7.37
C SER A 19 0.34 18.71 -8.25
N PRO A 20 0.51 19.05 -9.55
CA PRO A 20 -0.61 19.21 -10.47
C PRO A 20 -1.36 17.88 -10.70
N GLY A 21 -2.68 17.95 -10.95
CA GLY A 21 -3.53 16.80 -11.33
C GLY A 21 -4.64 16.44 -10.31
N PRO A 22 -5.18 15.20 -10.37
CA PRO A 22 -6.31 14.78 -9.53
C PRO A 22 -5.91 14.56 -8.06
N ILE A 23 -6.83 14.89 -7.14
CA ILE A 23 -6.62 14.72 -5.68
C ILE A 23 -6.73 13.24 -5.28
N PHE A 24 -7.70 12.55 -5.85
CA PHE A 24 -7.97 11.15 -5.55
C PHE A 24 -7.29 10.23 -6.55
N PHE A 25 -6.76 9.13 -6.02
CA PHE A 25 -6.27 7.99 -6.76
C PHE A 25 -7.21 6.82 -6.54
N TRP A 26 -7.60 6.16 -7.63
CA TRP A 26 -8.48 5.01 -7.62
C TRP A 26 -7.71 3.77 -8.03
N GLN A 27 -7.88 2.69 -7.27
CA GLN A 27 -7.22 1.43 -7.59
C GLN A 27 -8.16 0.25 -7.43
N GLU A 28 -8.09 -0.68 -8.38
CA GLU A 28 -8.85 -1.93 -8.28
C GLU A 28 -8.19 -2.87 -7.26
N ARG A 29 -9.03 -3.52 -6.46
CA ARG A 29 -8.66 -4.45 -5.40
C ARG A 29 -9.61 -5.63 -5.38
N VAL A 30 -9.13 -6.72 -4.81
CA VAL A 30 -9.91 -7.93 -4.54
C VAL A 30 -10.37 -7.89 -3.09
N GLY A 31 -11.67 -8.03 -2.90
CA GLY A 31 -12.36 -8.07 -1.62
C GLY A 31 -12.99 -9.42 -1.33
N LEU A 32 -14.04 -9.42 -0.50
CA LEU A 32 -14.70 -10.64 -0.03
C LEU A 32 -15.13 -11.55 -1.18
N GLY A 33 -14.78 -12.84 -1.06
CA GLY A 33 -15.12 -13.88 -2.05
C GLY A 33 -14.43 -13.67 -3.40
N GLY A 34 -13.33 -12.91 -3.46
CA GLY A 34 -12.62 -12.64 -4.70
C GLY A 34 -13.24 -11.55 -5.57
N ARG A 35 -14.28 -10.85 -5.08
CA ARG A 35 -14.97 -9.79 -5.83
C ARG A 35 -14.07 -8.57 -5.99
N ARG A 36 -14.08 -7.97 -7.18
CA ARG A 36 -13.32 -6.75 -7.46
C ARG A 36 -14.10 -5.53 -6.99
N PHE A 37 -13.40 -4.57 -6.40
CA PHE A 37 -13.93 -3.27 -6.02
C PHE A 37 -12.85 -2.19 -6.16
N ARG A 38 -13.26 -0.91 -6.13
CA ARG A 38 -12.35 0.22 -6.29
C ARG A 38 -12.13 0.92 -4.95
N ILE A 39 -10.89 0.91 -4.48
CA ILE A 39 -10.48 1.73 -3.34
C ILE A 39 -10.18 3.16 -3.81
N VAL A 40 -10.44 4.11 -2.91
CA VAL A 40 -10.10 5.52 -3.10
C VAL A 40 -9.06 5.95 -2.09
N LYS A 41 -8.00 6.63 -2.54
CA LYS A 41 -6.96 7.18 -1.68
C LYS A 41 -6.64 8.61 -2.10
N PHE A 42 -6.03 9.37 -1.21
CA PHE A 42 -5.35 10.58 -1.62
C PHE A 42 -4.11 10.23 -2.44
N ARG A 43 -3.92 10.98 -3.53
CA ARG A 43 -2.78 10.80 -4.41
C ARG A 43 -1.51 11.31 -3.72
N THR A 44 -0.57 10.40 -3.53
CA THR A 44 0.76 10.68 -2.94
C THR A 44 1.91 10.51 -3.93
N MET A 45 1.63 10.09 -5.16
CA MET A 45 2.60 9.96 -6.25
C MET A 45 2.34 11.01 -7.34
N LYS A 46 3.39 11.43 -8.04
CA LYS A 46 3.30 12.32 -9.21
C LYS A 46 2.52 11.62 -10.33
N VAL A 47 1.89 12.43 -11.20
CA VAL A 47 1.14 11.94 -12.37
C VAL A 47 2.12 11.44 -13.45
N ASN A 48 1.69 10.47 -14.27
CA ASN A 48 2.46 9.89 -15.39
C ASN A 48 3.76 9.18 -15.00
N VAL A 49 3.84 8.67 -13.77
CA VAL A 49 4.98 7.85 -13.39
C VAL A 49 4.69 6.38 -13.64
N GLU A 50 5.65 5.72 -14.29
CA GLU A 50 5.55 4.31 -14.67
C GLU A 50 5.28 3.43 -13.44
N THR A 51 4.11 2.76 -13.46
CA THR A 51 3.63 1.90 -12.37
C THR A 51 4.18 0.47 -12.48
N GLN A 52 4.77 0.11 -13.63
CA GLN A 52 5.33 -1.22 -13.91
C GLN A 52 6.41 -1.66 -12.90
N SER A 53 7.15 -0.71 -12.30
CA SER A 53 8.15 -1.04 -11.29
C SER A 53 7.55 -1.54 -9.97
N HIS A 54 6.29 -1.20 -9.66
CA HIS A 54 5.61 -1.76 -8.49
C HIS A 54 5.20 -3.21 -8.73
N GLU A 55 4.68 -3.51 -9.92
CA GLU A 55 4.29 -4.88 -10.31
C GLU A 55 5.50 -5.82 -10.38
N ARG A 56 6.59 -5.38 -11.02
CA ARG A 56 7.84 -6.15 -11.07
C ARG A 56 8.44 -6.40 -9.68
N TYR A 57 8.33 -5.44 -8.76
CA TYR A 57 8.78 -5.63 -7.38
C TYR A 57 7.91 -6.63 -6.61
N LEU A 58 6.59 -6.54 -6.77
CA LEU A 58 5.66 -7.51 -6.18
C LEU A 58 5.91 -8.92 -6.71
N ASP A 59 6.21 -9.05 -8.00
CA ASP A 59 6.55 -10.33 -8.62
C ASP A 59 7.80 -10.96 -8.02
N GLN A 60 8.81 -10.14 -7.72
CA GLN A 60 10.02 -10.59 -7.03
C GLN A 60 9.75 -11.00 -5.58
N LEU A 61 8.79 -10.37 -4.89
CA LEU A 61 8.40 -10.74 -3.52
C LEU A 61 7.50 -11.97 -3.46
N ILE A 62 6.63 -12.18 -4.46
CA ILE A 62 5.78 -13.37 -4.54
C ILE A 62 6.64 -14.60 -4.83
N ASN A 63 7.66 -14.46 -5.68
CA ASN A 63 8.53 -15.55 -6.11
C ASN A 63 9.78 -15.72 -5.23
N GLY A 64 10.23 -14.67 -4.56
CA GLY A 64 11.37 -14.68 -3.66
C GLY A 64 10.90 -14.47 -2.22
N ASP A 65 11.24 -15.40 -1.33
CA ASP A 65 10.91 -15.35 0.10
C ASP A 65 11.76 -14.29 0.85
N ARG A 66 11.74 -13.06 0.34
CA ARG A 66 12.51 -11.93 0.87
C ARG A 66 11.62 -11.09 1.80
N PRO A 67 12.22 -10.44 2.82
CA PRO A 67 11.48 -9.51 3.67
C PRO A 67 10.84 -8.39 2.86
N MET A 68 9.58 -8.08 3.17
CA MET A 68 8.84 -7.04 2.47
C MET A 68 9.26 -5.65 2.99
N THR A 69 10.37 -5.13 2.47
CA THR A 69 10.79 -3.75 2.75
C THR A 69 9.93 -2.78 1.95
N LYS A 70 9.23 -1.86 2.61
CA LYS A 70 8.42 -0.83 1.93
C LYS A 70 9.35 -0.01 1.01
N LEU A 71 9.15 -0.07 -0.31
CA LEU A 71 9.90 0.73 -1.30
C LEU A 71 9.91 2.23 -0.96
N ASP A 72 8.86 2.73 -0.30
CA ASP A 72 8.73 4.12 0.12
C ASP A 72 9.74 4.56 1.20
N ALA A 73 10.40 3.61 1.87
CA ALA A 73 11.41 3.91 2.88
C ALA A 73 12.67 4.53 2.27
N SER A 74 12.93 4.28 0.98
CA SER A 74 14.18 4.63 0.29
C SER A 74 13.96 5.69 -0.79
N GLY A 75 13.49 6.87 -0.38
CA GLY A 75 13.59 8.09 -1.19
C GLY A 75 12.99 8.00 -2.60
N ASP A 76 11.85 7.33 -2.77
CA ASP A 76 11.21 7.16 -4.07
C ASP A 76 10.91 8.54 -4.72
N PRO A 77 11.59 8.91 -5.84
CA PRO A 77 11.48 10.24 -6.45
C PRO A 77 10.10 10.52 -7.07
N ARG A 78 9.26 9.48 -7.13
CA ARG A 78 7.90 9.51 -7.67
C ARG A 78 6.89 10.01 -6.63
N ILE A 79 7.24 10.04 -5.35
CA ILE A 79 6.37 10.54 -4.28
C ILE A 79 6.38 12.09 -4.29
N ILE A 80 5.21 12.71 -4.10
CA ILE A 80 5.09 14.18 -3.99
C ILE A 80 5.78 14.68 -2.72
N PRO A 81 6.27 15.94 -2.66
CA PRO A 81 6.82 16.51 -1.43
C PRO A 81 5.86 16.28 -0.26
N GLY A 82 6.35 15.82 0.90
CA GLY A 82 5.55 15.47 2.09
C GLY A 82 4.64 14.23 1.97
N GLY A 83 4.48 13.64 0.79
CA GLY A 83 3.63 12.45 0.57
C GLY A 83 4.10 11.24 1.39
N ARG A 84 5.41 11.16 1.68
CA ARG A 84 6.00 10.11 2.53
C ARG A 84 5.44 10.15 3.96
N ILE A 85 5.24 11.34 4.53
CA ILE A 85 4.64 11.50 5.86
C ILE A 85 3.15 11.12 5.80
N LEU A 86 2.44 11.55 4.77
CA LEU A 86 1.03 11.20 4.57
C LEU A 86 0.81 9.68 4.56
N ARG A 87 1.66 8.95 3.82
CA ARG A 87 1.66 7.48 3.73
C ARG A 87 2.15 6.77 5.00
N ALA A 88 2.95 7.43 5.81
CA ALA A 88 3.43 6.88 7.09
C ALA A 88 2.35 7.00 8.17
N MET A 89 1.62 8.11 8.16
CA MET A 89 0.50 8.36 9.07
C MET A 89 -0.78 7.62 8.65
N GLY A 90 -0.82 7.00 7.46
CA GLY A 90 -2.01 6.37 6.90
C GLY A 90 -3.11 7.37 6.51
N LEU A 91 -2.80 8.66 6.46
CA LEU A 91 -3.76 9.71 6.14
C LEU A 91 -4.19 9.68 4.68
N ASP A 92 -3.36 9.10 3.80
CA ASP A 92 -3.71 8.92 2.40
C ASP A 92 -4.85 7.91 2.21
N GLU A 93 -5.07 7.05 3.20
CA GLU A 93 -6.10 6.02 3.21
C GLU A 93 -7.44 6.47 3.79
N LEU A 94 -7.53 7.70 4.33
CA LEU A 94 -8.78 8.24 4.88
C LEU A 94 -9.99 8.13 3.93
N PRO A 95 -9.86 8.37 2.60
CA PRO A 95 -10.99 8.21 1.70
C PRO A 95 -11.52 6.76 1.63
N GLN A 96 -10.73 5.75 2.01
CA GLN A 96 -11.21 4.36 2.06
C GLN A 96 -12.27 4.13 3.14
N LEU A 97 -12.48 5.07 4.08
CA LEU A 97 -13.62 5.00 4.99
C LEU A 97 -14.96 4.97 4.24
N PHE A 98 -15.04 5.59 3.04
CA PHE A 98 -16.21 5.46 2.17
C PHE A 98 -16.40 4.03 1.65
N ASN A 99 -15.33 3.26 1.45
CA ASN A 99 -15.42 1.84 1.10
C ASN A 99 -15.94 0.99 2.28
N VAL A 100 -15.54 1.34 3.51
CA VAL A 100 -16.05 0.71 4.73
C VAL A 100 -17.55 0.97 4.90
N LEU A 101 -17.97 2.23 4.74
CA LEU A 101 -19.39 2.61 4.84
C LEU A 101 -20.25 1.97 3.74
N ARG A 102 -19.69 1.68 2.57
CA ARG A 102 -20.36 0.96 1.47
C ARG A 102 -20.38 -0.55 1.65
N GLY A 103 -19.76 -1.09 2.70
CA GLY A 103 -19.67 -2.53 2.96
C GLY A 103 -18.70 -3.29 2.05
N GLU A 104 -17.85 -2.59 1.28
CA GLU A 104 -16.81 -3.21 0.46
C GLU A 104 -15.57 -3.59 1.29
N MET A 105 -15.37 -2.90 2.42
CA MET A 105 -14.26 -3.07 3.35
C MET A 105 -14.76 -3.10 4.81
N SER A 106 -13.89 -3.56 5.70
CA SER A 106 -14.02 -3.45 7.15
C SER A 106 -12.96 -2.50 7.73
N LEU A 107 -13.13 -2.06 8.98
CA LEU A 107 -12.07 -1.36 9.71
C LEU A 107 -10.87 -2.28 9.94
N VAL A 108 -11.15 -3.52 10.36
CA VAL A 108 -10.15 -4.56 10.61
C VAL A 108 -10.37 -5.71 9.61
N GLY A 109 -9.30 -6.16 8.99
CA GLY A 109 -9.36 -7.21 7.98
C GLY A 109 -8.00 -7.50 7.32
N PRO A 110 -7.94 -8.53 6.46
CA PRO A 110 -6.76 -8.78 5.63
C PRO A 110 -6.46 -7.61 4.72
N ARG A 111 -5.18 -7.44 4.33
CA ARG A 111 -4.82 -6.40 3.37
C ARG A 111 -5.55 -6.63 2.03
N PRO A 112 -6.16 -5.60 1.41
CA PRO A 112 -6.70 -5.73 0.06
C PRO A 112 -5.56 -5.91 -0.94
N CYS A 113 -5.61 -7.00 -1.72
CA CYS A 113 -4.64 -7.30 -2.77
C CYS A 113 -5.10 -6.78 -4.13
N THR A 114 -4.14 -6.51 -5.02
CA THR A 114 -4.41 -6.20 -6.43
C THR A 114 -4.97 -7.44 -7.15
N PRO A 115 -5.75 -7.26 -8.23
CA PRO A 115 -6.14 -8.35 -9.10
C PRO A 115 -4.94 -9.14 -9.66
N HIS A 116 -3.82 -8.45 -9.93
CA HIS A 116 -2.59 -9.07 -10.42
C HIS A 116 -1.94 -10.00 -9.38
N GLU A 117 -1.82 -9.54 -8.13
CA GLU A 117 -1.33 -10.37 -7.02
C GLU A 117 -2.24 -11.59 -6.84
N PHE A 118 -3.56 -11.38 -6.80
CA PHE A 118 -4.54 -12.45 -6.58
C PHE A 118 -4.49 -13.54 -7.66
N ALA A 119 -4.23 -13.16 -8.92
CA ALA A 119 -4.08 -14.12 -10.02
C ALA A 119 -2.88 -15.06 -9.82
N ARG A 120 -1.85 -14.62 -9.10
CA ARG A 120 -0.62 -15.38 -8.82
C ARG A 120 -0.66 -16.15 -7.50
N TYR A 121 -1.72 -16.00 -6.71
CA TYR A 121 -1.83 -16.68 -5.42
C TYR A 121 -2.06 -18.18 -5.58
N LYS A 122 -1.36 -18.97 -4.76
CA LYS A 122 -1.64 -20.39 -4.55
C LYS A 122 -3.04 -20.57 -3.95
N MET A 123 -3.66 -21.73 -4.12
CA MET A 123 -5.02 -21.97 -3.65
C MET A 123 -5.20 -21.69 -2.14
N TRP A 124 -4.26 -22.16 -1.30
CA TRP A 124 -4.29 -21.88 0.14
C TRP A 124 -4.15 -20.39 0.46
N GLN A 125 -3.42 -19.61 -0.36
CA GLN A 125 -3.24 -18.17 -0.16
C GLN A 125 -4.52 -17.38 -0.41
N LYS A 126 -5.43 -17.92 -1.23
CA LYS A 126 -6.72 -17.30 -1.52
C LYS A 126 -7.69 -17.39 -0.34
N GLU A 127 -7.43 -18.21 0.68
CA GLU A 127 -8.26 -18.25 1.90
C GLU A 127 -8.39 -16.88 2.58
N ARG A 128 -7.40 -15.98 2.41
CA ARG A 128 -7.46 -14.61 2.92
C ARG A 128 -8.64 -13.77 2.41
N VAL A 129 -9.23 -14.12 1.26
CA VAL A 129 -10.39 -13.38 0.72
C VAL A 129 -11.73 -13.89 1.26
N ASN A 130 -11.70 -14.83 2.23
CA ASN A 130 -12.89 -15.30 2.93
C ASN A 130 -13.35 -14.33 4.04
N ALA A 131 -12.61 -13.23 4.26
CA ALA A 131 -13.00 -12.12 5.12
C ALA A 131 -12.98 -10.80 4.32
N PRO A 132 -13.81 -9.80 4.71
CA PRO A 132 -13.74 -8.49 4.09
C PRO A 132 -12.36 -7.85 4.35
N PRO A 133 -11.76 -7.19 3.34
CA PRO A 133 -10.47 -6.54 3.50
C PRO A 133 -10.55 -5.37 4.49
N GLY A 134 -9.47 -5.12 5.22
CA GLY A 134 -9.39 -4.11 6.28
C GLY A 134 -8.63 -2.84 5.91
N LEU A 135 -8.93 -1.74 6.62
CA LEU A 135 -8.04 -0.57 6.69
C LEU A 135 -6.77 -0.89 7.51
N THR A 136 -6.98 -1.56 8.65
CA THR A 136 -5.93 -2.17 9.46
C THR A 136 -6.13 -3.69 9.54
N GLY A 137 -5.14 -4.40 10.06
CA GLY A 137 -5.12 -5.85 10.04
C GLY A 137 -4.04 -6.44 10.95
N TYR A 138 -4.16 -7.73 11.22
CA TYR A 138 -3.27 -8.43 12.14
C TYR A 138 -1.79 -8.34 11.72
N TRP A 139 -1.51 -8.53 10.42
CA TRP A 139 -0.17 -8.35 9.86
C TRP A 139 0.35 -6.92 10.05
N GLN A 140 -0.49 -5.89 9.84
CA GLN A 140 -0.07 -4.48 9.95
C GLN A 140 0.41 -4.12 11.35
N VAL A 141 -0.16 -4.72 12.41
CA VAL A 141 0.21 -4.44 13.80
C VAL A 141 1.33 -5.33 14.35
N LYS A 142 1.62 -6.47 13.71
CA LYS A 142 2.58 -7.47 14.22
C LYS A 142 3.83 -7.66 13.36
N GLY A 143 3.78 -7.46 12.05
CA GLY A 143 4.81 -7.98 11.13
C GLY A 143 5.30 -7.06 10.01
N LYS A 144 4.66 -5.89 9.80
CA LYS A 144 4.75 -5.07 8.58
C LYS A 144 6.15 -4.83 7.97
N ASN A 145 7.21 -4.73 8.78
CA ASN A 145 8.56 -4.40 8.31
C ASN A 145 9.59 -5.54 8.42
N LYS A 146 9.20 -6.73 8.89
CA LYS A 146 10.14 -7.85 9.11
C LYS A 146 9.66 -9.19 8.54
N THR A 147 8.43 -9.27 8.04
CA THR A 147 7.85 -10.52 7.55
C THR A 147 8.07 -10.73 6.07
N THR A 148 8.20 -11.99 5.65
CA THR A 148 8.13 -12.39 4.24
C THR A 148 6.69 -12.32 3.72
N PHE A 149 6.53 -12.47 2.41
CA PHE A 149 5.22 -12.51 1.77
C PHE A 149 4.35 -13.67 2.27
N THR A 150 4.95 -14.84 2.46
CA THR A 150 4.28 -16.05 2.97
C THR A 150 3.81 -15.84 4.41
N GLU A 151 4.65 -15.27 5.26
CA GLU A 151 4.30 -14.95 6.65
C GLU A 151 3.15 -13.95 6.73
N MET A 152 3.18 -12.90 5.90
CA MET A 152 2.08 -11.94 5.78
C MET A 152 0.76 -12.63 5.44
N ILE A 153 0.75 -13.55 4.47
CA ILE A 153 -0.46 -14.32 4.13
C ILE A 153 -0.90 -15.20 5.29
N ASN A 154 0.02 -15.90 5.95
CA ASN A 154 -0.32 -16.75 7.09
C ASN A 154 -0.98 -15.94 8.21
N MET A 155 -0.51 -14.72 8.46
CA MET A 155 -1.11 -13.80 9.44
C MET A 155 -2.50 -13.33 9.03
N ASP A 156 -2.72 -13.07 7.74
CA ASP A 156 -4.04 -12.70 7.20
C ASP A 156 -5.04 -13.89 7.25
N ILE A 157 -4.58 -15.10 6.95
CA ILE A 157 -5.38 -16.33 7.08
C ILE A 157 -5.68 -16.62 8.56
N PHE A 158 -4.69 -16.45 9.45
CA PHE A 158 -4.90 -16.59 10.88
C PHE A 158 -6.00 -15.65 11.37
N TYR A 159 -5.95 -14.37 10.97
CA TYR A 159 -7.00 -13.41 11.29
C TYR A 159 -8.37 -13.88 10.76
N THR A 160 -8.44 -14.28 9.50
CA THR A 160 -9.68 -14.76 8.86
C THR A 160 -10.29 -15.94 9.63
N LYS A 161 -9.48 -16.86 10.17
CA LYS A 161 -9.94 -18.03 10.92
C LYS A 161 -10.30 -17.73 12.39
N ASN A 162 -9.79 -16.64 12.97
CA ASN A 162 -9.92 -16.32 14.40
C ASN A 162 -10.60 -14.96 14.63
N MET A 163 -11.29 -14.43 13.62
CA MET A 163 -11.94 -13.13 13.70
C MET A 163 -12.92 -13.11 14.88
N SER A 164 -12.77 -12.13 15.75
CA SER A 164 -13.64 -11.93 16.91
C SER A 164 -13.64 -10.45 17.28
N PRO A 165 -14.72 -9.94 17.91
CA PRO A 165 -14.76 -8.54 18.35
C PRO A 165 -13.58 -8.16 19.26
N TRP A 166 -13.11 -9.11 20.07
CA TRP A 166 -11.96 -8.92 20.94
C TRP A 166 -10.64 -8.80 20.17
N LEU A 167 -10.44 -9.65 19.14
CA LEU A 167 -9.27 -9.55 18.28
C LEU A 167 -9.27 -8.24 17.48
N ASP A 168 -10.43 -7.83 16.97
CA ASP A 168 -10.58 -6.56 16.27
C ASP A 168 -10.25 -5.37 17.16
N LEU A 169 -10.77 -5.34 18.39
CA LEU A 169 -10.44 -4.30 19.38
C LEU A 169 -8.95 -4.28 19.67
N THR A 170 -8.33 -5.44 19.85
CA THR A 170 -6.89 -5.57 20.08
C THR A 170 -6.08 -5.02 18.90
N ILE A 171 -6.49 -5.29 17.66
CA ILE A 171 -5.82 -4.77 16.46
C ILE A 171 -6.01 -3.26 16.36
N MET A 172 -7.22 -2.73 16.61
CA MET A 172 -7.48 -1.29 16.60
C MET A 172 -6.57 -0.54 17.60
N VAL A 173 -6.48 -1.02 18.85
CA VAL A 173 -5.61 -0.43 19.87
C VAL A 173 -4.13 -0.50 19.46
N ARG A 174 -3.68 -1.62 18.89
CA ARG A 174 -2.29 -1.79 18.44
C ARG A 174 -1.96 -1.04 17.15
N THR A 175 -2.96 -0.55 16.43
CA THR A 175 -2.76 0.23 15.20
C THR A 175 -2.11 1.57 15.51
N PHE A 176 -2.49 2.24 16.61
CA PHE A 176 -1.92 3.53 17.00
C PHE A 176 -0.39 3.50 17.20
N PRO A 177 0.19 2.64 18.06
CA PRO A 177 1.64 2.58 18.23
C PRO A 177 2.35 2.09 16.96
N ALA A 178 1.73 1.21 16.16
CA ALA A 178 2.31 0.76 14.89
C ALA A 178 2.44 1.91 13.88
N VAL A 179 1.43 2.78 13.77
CA VAL A 179 1.48 3.98 12.94
C VAL A 179 2.52 4.97 13.47
N LEU A 180 2.59 5.18 14.79
CA LEU A 180 3.58 6.07 15.39
C LEU A 180 5.01 5.60 15.12
N ALA A 181 5.30 4.31 15.33
CA ALA A 181 6.59 3.71 15.02
C ALA A 181 6.94 3.90 13.54
N GLN A 182 5.98 3.68 12.63
CA GLN A 182 6.17 3.89 11.20
C GLN A 182 6.50 5.35 10.85
N VAL A 183 5.88 6.32 11.51
CA VAL A 183 6.19 7.75 11.32
C VAL A 183 7.60 8.08 11.77
N ILE A 184 8.03 7.55 12.93
CA ILE A 184 9.38 7.73 13.47
C ILE A 184 10.42 7.13 12.53
N GLU A 185 10.26 5.87 12.13
CA GLU A 185 11.15 5.19 11.18
C GLU A 185 11.25 5.97 9.86
N THR A 186 10.13 6.47 9.34
CA THR A 186 10.11 7.24 8.10
C THR A 186 10.88 8.57 8.23
N ARG A 187 10.88 9.19 9.40
CA ARG A 187 11.66 10.41 9.67
C ARG A 187 13.15 10.11 9.85
N MET A 188 13.48 8.98 10.48
CA MET A 188 14.87 8.57 10.76
C MET A 188 15.56 7.90 9.57
N ALA A 189 14.82 7.37 8.60
CA ALA A 189 15.38 6.66 7.45
C ALA A 189 16.32 7.57 6.63
N PRO A 190 17.60 7.17 6.43
CA PRO A 190 18.54 7.94 5.63
C PRO A 190 18.03 8.07 4.18
N ARG A 191 18.16 9.27 3.59
CA ARG A 191 17.84 9.49 2.17
C ARG A 191 18.87 8.74 1.33
N VAL A 192 18.57 7.51 0.95
CA VAL A 192 19.33 6.80 -0.08
C VAL A 192 19.06 7.51 -1.41
N ARG A 193 20.11 8.05 -2.02
CA ARG A 193 20.03 8.63 -3.37
C ARG A 193 19.83 7.47 -4.34
N VAL A 194 18.61 7.27 -4.83
CA VAL A 194 18.38 6.32 -5.92
C VAL A 194 19.17 6.83 -7.11
N ARG A 195 20.30 6.19 -7.43
CA ARG A 195 21.02 6.41 -8.69
C ARG A 195 20.03 6.03 -9.77
N ALA A 196 19.61 7.00 -10.59
CA ALA A 196 18.83 6.73 -11.78
C ALA A 196 19.60 5.67 -12.58
N SER A 197 19.05 4.46 -12.68
CA SER A 197 19.56 3.45 -13.61
C SER A 197 19.39 4.05 -15.00
N ALA A 198 20.51 4.49 -15.58
CA ALA A 198 20.57 4.85 -16.99
C ALA A 198 20.00 3.68 -17.79
N GLY A 199 18.90 3.90 -18.52
CA GLY A 199 18.41 2.94 -19.48
C GLY A 199 19.48 2.65 -20.54
N PRO A 200 19.43 1.50 -21.22
CA PRO A 200 20.36 1.21 -22.31
C PRO A 200 20.18 2.29 -23.38
N ARG A 201 21.29 2.89 -23.84
CA ARG A 201 21.25 3.81 -24.98
C ARG A 201 20.75 3.05 -26.21
N PRO A 202 19.88 3.63 -27.05
CA PRO A 202 19.61 3.07 -28.36
C PRO A 202 20.91 3.23 -29.18
N ASN A 203 21.56 2.13 -29.52
CA ASN A 203 22.70 2.18 -30.43
C ASN A 203 22.20 2.58 -31.82
N GLU A 204 22.73 3.70 -32.27
CA GLU A 204 22.62 4.24 -33.62
C GLU A 204 23.17 3.25 -34.65
N SER A 205 22.39 3.09 -35.72
CA SER A 205 22.74 2.89 -37.14
C SER A 205 24.14 2.36 -37.54
N VAL A 206 24.11 1.28 -38.33
CA VAL A 206 24.69 1.16 -39.69
C VAL A 206 26.01 1.89 -39.98
N ALA A 207 27.11 1.15 -40.22
CA ALA A 207 28.04 1.29 -41.37
C ALA A 207 29.40 0.59 -41.14
N GLY A 208 29.96 -0.03 -42.20
CA GLY A 208 31.36 -0.49 -42.32
C GLY A 208 31.48 -2.03 -42.40
N GLN A 209 31.46 -2.69 -43.56
CA GLN A 209 32.55 -2.76 -44.56
C GLN A 209 33.94 -2.99 -43.95
N CYS A 210 34.35 -4.26 -43.86
CA CYS A 210 35.50 -4.88 -44.54
C CYS A 210 35.53 -6.38 -44.21
#